data_AF-A0A7C9CYT4-F1
#
_entry.id   AF-A0A7C9CYT4-F1
#
_cell.length_a   1.000
_cell.length_b   1.000
_cell.length_c   1.000
_cell.angle_alpha   90.00
_cell.angle_beta   90.00
_cell.angle_gamma   90.00
#
_symmetry.space_group_name_H-M   'P 1'
#
loop_
_entity.id
_entity.type
_entity.pdbx_description
1 polymer ?
#
loop_
_entity_poly.entity_id
_entity_poly.type
_entity_poly.pdbx_seq_one_letter_code
_entity_poly.pdbx_strand_id
1 'polypeptide(L)'
;KLVVEVKAHQLAVLCLCYMGETLCSGSADKTICLWRREGVREGNGGLIKVGVIRGHEGPVKCLQASPNVVGGGFLLYSGSLDKSLRVWWVPKEIREIEET
;
A
#
# COMPACT_ATOMS: atom_id res chain seq x y z
N LYS A 1 -23.64 -5.31 -0.54
CA LYS A 1 -23.63 -3.84 -0.38
C LYS A 1 -22.18 -3.38 -0.47
N LEU A 2 -21.86 -2.45 -1.36
CA LEU A 2 -20.54 -1.79 -1.39
C LEU A 2 -20.37 -0.97 -0.11
N VAL A 3 -19.22 -1.12 0.57
CA VAL A 3 -18.93 -0.36 1.82
C VAL A 3 -18.12 0.91 1.50
N VAL A 4 -17.09 0.80 0.67
CA VAL A 4 -16.21 1.91 0.27
C VAL A 4 -15.76 1.71 -1.17
N GLU A 5 -15.71 2.78 -1.94
CA GLU A 5 -15.01 2.84 -3.24
C GLU A 5 -13.99 3.97 -3.19
N VAL A 6 -12.77 3.70 -3.66
CA VAL A 6 -11.72 4.71 -3.83
C VAL A 6 -11.10 4.60 -5.21
N LYS A 7 -10.93 5.73 -5.90
CA LYS A 7 -10.11 5.81 -7.11
C LYS A 7 -8.63 5.75 -6.72
N ALA A 8 -8.13 4.53 -6.58
CA ALA A 8 -6.84 4.27 -5.93
C ALA A 8 -5.62 4.77 -6.74
N HIS A 9 -5.68 4.60 -8.06
CA HIS A 9 -4.56 4.70 -8.99
C HIS A 9 -4.96 5.41 -10.28
N GLN A 10 -3.98 5.87 -11.06
CA GLN A 10 -4.22 6.52 -12.36
C GLN A 10 -4.60 5.50 -13.46
N LEU A 11 -4.15 4.26 -13.29
CA LEU A 11 -4.47 3.13 -14.16
C LEU A 11 -5.00 1.94 -13.31
N ALA A 12 -5.24 0.81 -13.97
CA ALA A 12 -5.82 -0.36 -13.35
C ALA A 12 -5.05 -0.83 -12.11
N VAL A 13 -5.79 -1.14 -11.04
CA VAL A 13 -5.28 -1.90 -9.90
C VAL A 13 -5.14 -3.35 -10.33
N LEU A 14 -3.93 -3.89 -10.23
CA LEU A 14 -3.60 -5.22 -10.75
C LEU A 14 -3.43 -6.26 -9.63
N CYS A 15 -3.03 -5.81 -8.44
CA CYS A 15 -2.82 -6.69 -7.30
C CYS A 15 -3.01 -5.95 -5.97
N LEU A 16 -3.36 -6.70 -4.93
CA LEU A 16 -3.53 -6.21 -3.57
C LEU A 16 -2.78 -7.12 -2.58
N CYS A 17 -2.36 -6.56 -1.46
CA CYS A 17 -1.88 -7.33 -0.31
C CYS A 17 -2.28 -6.59 0.97
N TYR A 18 -2.72 -7.31 2.00
CA TYR A 18 -3.09 -6.73 3.29
C TYR A 18 -2.17 -7.26 4.37
N MET A 19 -1.55 -6.36 5.15
CA MET A 19 -0.63 -6.71 6.23
C MET A 19 -0.86 -5.82 7.45
N GLY A 20 -1.27 -6.45 8.56
CA GLY A 20 -1.64 -5.72 9.79
C GLY A 20 -2.84 -4.81 9.55
N GLU A 21 -2.62 -3.50 9.60
CA GLU A 21 -3.63 -2.46 9.32
C GLU A 21 -3.39 -1.73 7.98
N THR A 22 -2.41 -2.20 7.20
CA THR A 22 -2.03 -1.56 5.93
C THR A 22 -2.48 -2.42 4.76
N LEU A 23 -3.33 -1.84 3.90
CA LEU A 23 -3.61 -2.37 2.57
C LEU A 23 -2.60 -1.79 1.59
N CYS A 24 -2.02 -2.64 0.75
CA CYS A 24 -1.13 -2.27 -0.34
C CYS A 24 -1.81 -2.59 -1.67
N SER A 25 -1.74 -1.66 -2.63
CA SER A 25 -2.28 -1.87 -3.99
C SER A 25 -1.23 -1.57 -5.03
N GLY A 26 -0.99 -2.51 -5.95
CA GLY A 26 -0.07 -2.37 -7.08
C GLY A 26 -0.84 -2.14 -8.38
N SER A 27 -0.29 -1.31 -9.27
CA SER A 27 -1.01 -0.80 -10.43
C SER A 27 -0.21 -0.82 -11.73
N ALA A 28 -0.93 -0.74 -12.85
CA ALA A 28 -0.38 -0.48 -14.17
C ALA A 28 0.31 0.90 -14.26
N ASP A 29 0.02 1.83 -13.35
CA ASP A 29 0.69 3.13 -13.25
C ASP A 29 2.10 3.07 -12.63
N LYS A 30 2.62 1.85 -12.40
CA LYS A 30 3.96 1.56 -11.90
C LYS A 30 4.18 1.91 -10.42
N THR A 31 3.12 2.24 -9.70
CA THR A 31 3.19 2.59 -8.27
C THR A 31 2.54 1.52 -7.39
N ILE A 32 2.93 1.54 -6.11
CA ILE A 32 2.24 0.83 -5.05
C ILE A 32 1.68 1.88 -4.09
N CYS A 33 0.37 1.91 -3.84
CA CYS A 33 -0.23 2.77 -2.81
C CYS A 33 -0.42 1.99 -1.50
N LEU A 34 -0.17 2.68 -0.38
CA LEU A 34 -0.40 2.18 0.97
C LEU A 34 -1.64 2.88 1.55
N TRP A 35 -2.50 2.10 2.18
CA TRP A 35 -3.79 2.55 2.69
C TRP A 35 -4.03 2.07 4.11
N ARG A 36 -4.74 2.88 4.90
CA ARG A 36 -5.29 2.50 6.20
C ARG A 36 -6.78 2.76 6.25
N ARG A 37 -7.47 2.01 7.08
CA ARG A 37 -8.89 2.25 7.34
C ARG A 37 -9.04 3.48 8.23
N GLU A 38 -9.90 4.40 7.84
CA GLU A 38 -10.31 5.50 8.71
C GLU A 38 -11.09 4.94 9.91
N GLY A 39 -10.77 5.43 11.11
CA GLY A 39 -11.40 4.94 12.34
C GLY A 39 -12.92 5.08 12.30
N VAL A 40 -13.63 4.17 12.97
CA VAL A 40 -15.11 4.10 13.02
C VAL A 40 -15.77 5.38 13.61
N ARG A 41 -14.97 6.30 14.18
CA ARG A 41 -15.46 7.52 14.84
C ARG A 41 -16.16 8.51 13.89
N GLU A 42 -15.85 8.50 12.60
CA GLU A 42 -16.43 9.47 11.65
C GLU A 42 -17.57 8.91 10.77
N GLY A 43 -18.09 7.72 11.12
CA GLY A 43 -19.35 7.20 10.56
C GLY A 43 -19.27 6.67 9.11
N ASN A 44 -18.32 7.13 8.31
CA ASN A 44 -18.04 6.62 6.97
C ASN A 44 -16.70 5.90 6.98
N GLY A 45 -16.67 4.63 7.39
CA GLY A 45 -15.42 3.86 7.41
C GLY A 45 -14.77 3.84 6.03
N GLY A 46 -13.76 4.68 5.80
CA GLY A 46 -13.09 4.88 4.51
C GLY A 46 -11.71 4.23 4.42
N LEU A 47 -11.03 4.44 3.29
CA LEU A 47 -9.61 4.13 3.09
C LEU A 47 -8.85 5.42 2.85
N ILE A 48 -7.87 5.71 3.71
CA ILE A 48 -6.97 6.86 3.60
C ILE A 48 -5.67 6.38 2.96
N LYS A 49 -5.21 7.10 1.93
CA LYS A 49 -3.88 6.86 1.33
C LYS A 49 -2.82 7.43 2.27
N VAL A 50 -1.99 6.57 2.84
CA VAL A 50 -0.94 6.96 3.79
C VAL A 50 0.46 6.96 3.17
N GLY A 51 0.60 6.48 1.94
CA GLY A 51 1.88 6.49 1.24
C GLY A 51 1.81 6.00 -0.20
N VAL A 52 2.87 6.30 -0.95
CA VAL A 52 3.08 5.79 -2.31
C VAL A 52 4.53 5.35 -2.45
N ILE A 53 4.73 4.10 -2.82
CA ILE A 53 6.04 3.55 -3.16
C ILE A 53 6.21 3.68 -4.68
N ARG A 54 7.31 4.31 -5.07
CA ARG A 54 7.72 4.51 -6.47
C ARG A 54 9.05 3.82 -6.71
N GLY A 55 9.30 3.47 -7.96
CA GLY A 55 10.61 2.97 -8.40
C GLY A 55 10.52 1.88 -9.46
N HIS A 56 9.42 1.14 -9.52
CA HIS A 56 9.16 0.26 -10.66
C HIS A 56 9.02 1.09 -11.95
N GLU A 57 9.52 0.55 -13.05
CA GLU A 57 9.48 1.17 -14.37
C GLU A 57 8.38 0.58 -15.26
N GLY A 58 7.68 -0.44 -14.75
CA GLY A 58 6.59 -1.15 -15.41
C GLY A 58 5.44 -1.49 -14.44
N PRO A 59 4.31 -1.99 -14.98
CA PRO A 59 3.16 -2.44 -14.19
C PRO A 59 3.52 -3.41 -13.07
N VAL A 60 3.05 -3.13 -11.86
CA VAL A 60 3.20 -4.02 -10.70
C VAL A 60 2.11 -5.09 -10.77
N LYS A 61 2.51 -6.36 -10.94
CA LYS A 61 1.60 -7.49 -11.20
C LYS A 61 1.30 -8.35 -9.98
N CYS A 62 2.15 -8.32 -8.96
CA CYS A 62 1.94 -9.07 -7.74
C CYS A 62 2.55 -8.37 -6.52
N LEU A 63 1.93 -8.59 -5.36
CA LEU A 63 2.40 -8.13 -4.06
C LEU A 63 2.28 -9.26 -3.03
N GLN A 64 3.28 -9.36 -2.15
CA GLN A 64 3.27 -10.26 -1.00
C GLN A 64 3.95 -9.53 0.17
N ALA A 65 3.53 -9.74 1.40
CA ALA A 65 4.14 -9.14 2.58
C ALA A 65 4.55 -10.21 3.60
N SER A 66 5.73 -10.07 4.17
CA SER A 66 6.15 -10.94 5.29
C SER A 66 5.57 -10.40 6.60
N PRO A 67 5.01 -11.27 7.47
CA PRO A 67 4.58 -10.86 8.80
C PRO A 67 5.74 -10.55 9.75
N ASN A 68 6.98 -10.89 9.36
CA ASN A 68 8.17 -10.65 10.16
C ASN A 68 8.36 -9.15 10.40
N VAL A 69 8.44 -8.77 11.67
CA VAL A 69 8.70 -7.39 12.06
C VAL A 69 10.18 -7.10 11.92
N VAL A 70 10.51 -6.14 11.05
CA VAL A 70 11.88 -5.66 10.84
C VAL A 70 11.89 -4.18 11.20
N GLY A 71 12.61 -3.79 12.26
CA GLY A 71 12.76 -2.38 12.64
C GLY A 71 11.46 -1.61 12.90
N GLY A 72 10.41 -2.26 13.42
CA GLY A 72 9.08 -1.63 13.60
C GLY A 72 8.24 -1.54 12.32
N GLY A 73 8.68 -2.15 11.24
CA GLY A 73 7.97 -2.28 9.98
C GLY A 73 7.81 -3.72 9.53
N PHE A 74 7.44 -3.90 8.26
CA PHE A 74 7.41 -5.19 7.56
C PHE A 74 8.06 -5.07 6.18
N LEU A 75 8.40 -6.22 5.59
CA LEU A 75 8.90 -6.28 4.21
C LEU A 75 7.76 -6.58 3.24
N LEU A 76 7.63 -5.73 2.22
CA LEU A 76 6.72 -5.89 1.09
C LEU A 76 7.53 -6.30 -0.14
N TYR A 77 7.12 -7.39 -0.78
CA TYR A 77 7.68 -7.92 -2.01
C TYR A 77 6.75 -7.59 -3.17
N SER A 78 7.34 -7.21 -4.30
CA SER A 78 6.62 -6.82 -5.50
C SER A 78 7.27 -7.41 -6.74
N GLY A 79 6.46 -7.81 -7.71
CA GLY A 79 6.92 -8.26 -9.03
C GLY A 79 6.31 -7.40 -10.13
N SER A 80 7.14 -6.99 -11.10
CA SER A 80 6.76 -6.02 -12.12
C SER A 80 7.11 -6.49 -13.54
N LEU A 81 6.40 -5.94 -14.52
CA LEU A 81 6.73 -6.12 -15.94
C LEU A 81 8.02 -5.39 -16.37
N ASP A 82 8.65 -4.62 -15.49
CA ASP A 82 10.03 -4.12 -15.70
C ASP A 82 11.11 -5.19 -15.52
N LYS A 83 10.71 -6.47 -15.36
CA LYS A 83 11.60 -7.63 -15.20
C LYS A 83 12.33 -7.65 -13.85
N SER A 84 11.89 -6.85 -12.88
CA SER A 84 12.42 -6.86 -11.53
C SER A 84 11.40 -7.34 -10.51
N LEU A 85 11.91 -8.00 -9.45
CA LEU A 85 11.25 -8.04 -8.16
C LEU A 85 11.92 -7.01 -7.24
N ARG A 86 11.15 -6.42 -6.33
CA ARG A 86 11.67 -5.46 -5.35
C ARG A 86 11.14 -5.75 -3.96
N VAL A 87 12.01 -5.50 -2.98
CA VAL A 87 11.72 -5.62 -1.55
C VAL A 87 11.71 -4.22 -0.96
N TRP A 88 10.63 -3.88 -0.27
CA TRP A 88 10.41 -2.57 0.33
C TRP A 88 10.22 -2.73 1.83
N TRP A 89 10.84 -1.85 2.59
CA TRP A 89 10.53 -1.73 4.01
C TRP A 89 9.37 -0.76 4.20
N VAL A 90 8.34 -1.19 4.93
CA VAL A 90 7.12 -0.40 5.19
C VAL A 90 6.94 -0.25 6.71
N PRO A 91 6.89 0.98 7.26
CA PRO A 91 6.70 1.18 8.70
C PRO A 91 5.28 0.81 9.15
N LYS A 92 5.15 0.18 10.34
CA LYS A 92 3.82 -0.08 10.95
C LYS A 92 3.25 1.16 11.64
N GLU A 93 4.10 2.06 12.12
CA GLU A 93 3.71 3.32 12.75
C GLU A 93 4.23 4.47 11.90
N ILE A 94 3.32 5.22 11.29
CA ILE A 94 3.63 6.57 10.80
C ILE A 94 3.33 7.46 11.99
N ARG A 95 4.38 7.91 12.69
CA ARG A 95 4.20 9.01 13.63
C ARG A 95 3.91 10.24 12.79
N GLU A 96 2.79 10.89 13.04
CA GLU A 96 2.58 12.25 12.57
C GLU A 96 3.78 13.06 13.06
N ILE A 97 4.57 13.58 12.12
CA ILE A 97 5.51 14.63 12.46
C ILE A 97 4.60 15.83 12.66
N GLU A 98 4.31 16.15 13.93
CA GLU A 98 3.77 17.46 14.29
C GLU A 98 4.81 18.49 13.83
N GLU A 99 4.51 19.19 12.73
CA GLU A 99 5.22 20.41 12.37
C GLU A 99 4.98 21.43 13.50
N THR A 100 6.04 21.76 14.25
CA THR A 100 6.04 22.82 15.27
C THR A 100 6.34 24.17 14.64
#